data_AF-A0A4Z1HZ57-F1
#
_entry.id   AF-A0A4Z1HZ57-F1
#
_cell.length_a   1.000
_cell.length_b   1.000
_cell.length_c   1.000
_cell.angle_alpha   90.00
_cell.angle_beta   90.00
_cell.angle_gamma   90.00
#
_symmetry.space_group_name_H-M   'P 1'
#
loop_
_entity.id
_entity.type
_entity.pdbx_description
1 polymer ?
#
loop_
_entity_poly.entity_id
_entity_poly.type
_entity_poly.pdbx_seq_one_letter_code
_entity_poly.pdbx_strand_id
1 'polypeptide(L)'
;MSAKEEQREYIFKRDYKSSMRIWACDLASKLPETVRIDGFDISDAQYPAPGFRPKNVHLYVHDGFEEYPAEFLGQYDIVNARFWLCIINDPDAKPLLQKLLFLVKYTSSHI
;
A
#
# COMPACT_ATOMS: atom_id res chain seq x y z
N MET A 1 7.85 24.01 -17.18
CA MET A 1 7.32 22.70 -16.74
C MET A 1 8.50 21.91 -16.21
N SER A 2 8.44 21.53 -14.92
CA SER A 2 9.56 20.90 -14.21
C SER A 2 9.56 19.40 -14.49
N ALA A 3 10.75 18.81 -14.65
CA ALA A 3 10.96 17.39 -14.94
C ALA A 3 10.47 16.40 -13.85
N LYS A 4 9.65 16.85 -12.90
CA LYS A 4 9.09 16.04 -11.80
C LYS A 4 7.72 15.42 -12.12
N GLU A 5 7.09 15.80 -13.23
CA GLU A 5 5.77 15.30 -13.66
C GLU A 5 5.87 14.22 -14.74
N GLU A 6 7.02 13.56 -14.90
CA GLU A 6 7.11 12.37 -15.73
C GLU A 6 6.47 11.19 -14.97
N GLN A 7 5.14 11.18 -15.10
CA GLN A 7 4.20 10.10 -14.90
C GLN A 7 4.90 8.75 -14.68
N ARG A 8 4.94 8.32 -13.41
CA ARG A 8 5.35 6.97 -12.99
C ARG A 8 4.29 5.97 -13.47
N GLU A 9 4.18 5.80 -14.79
CA GLU A 9 3.30 4.84 -15.42
C GLU A 9 3.86 3.44 -15.16
N TYR A 10 2.99 2.51 -14.74
CA TYR A 10 3.37 1.12 -14.49
C TYR A 10 4.03 0.51 -15.73
N ILE A 11 5.33 0.21 -15.64
CA ILE A 11 6.16 -0.42 -16.70
C ILE A 11 5.56 -1.78 -17.14
N PHE A 12 4.76 -2.41 -16.28
CA PHE A 12 4.08 -3.67 -16.57
C PHE A 12 2.56 -3.46 -16.65
N LYS A 13 2.03 -3.28 -17.86
CA LYS A 13 0.58 -3.39 -18.11
C LYS A 13 0.15 -4.83 -17.84
N ARG A 14 -0.46 -5.06 -16.69
CA ARG A 14 -1.05 -6.35 -16.31
C ARG A 14 -2.46 -6.46 -16.90
N ASP A 15 -2.80 -7.63 -17.44
CA ASP A 15 -4.15 -7.88 -17.95
C ASP A 15 -5.20 -7.91 -16.82
N TYR A 16 -6.48 -7.84 -17.17
CA TYR A 16 -7.59 -7.81 -16.22
C TYR A 16 -7.72 -9.09 -15.35
N LYS A 17 -7.13 -10.22 -15.77
CA LYS A 17 -7.10 -11.44 -14.96
C LYS A 17 -6.01 -11.37 -13.90
N SER A 18 -4.94 -10.63 -14.16
CA SER A 18 -3.89 -10.33 -13.19
C SER A 18 -4.29 -9.22 -12.20
N SER A 19 -5.19 -8.31 -12.56
CA SER A 19 -5.74 -7.32 -11.60
C SER A 19 -6.70 -7.95 -10.58
N MET A 20 -7.21 -9.17 -10.84
CA MET A 20 -7.92 -9.97 -9.83
C MET A 20 -7.00 -10.47 -8.70
N ARG A 21 -5.68 -10.29 -8.80
CA ARG A 21 -4.68 -10.79 -7.84
C ARG A 21 -4.03 -9.67 -7.05
N ILE A 22 -4.85 -8.72 -6.59
CA ILE A 22 -4.39 -7.76 -5.58
C ILE A 22 -4.06 -8.57 -4.34
N TRP A 23 -2.80 -8.47 -3.91
CA TRP A 23 -2.28 -9.25 -2.79
C TRP A 23 -3.14 -9.11 -1.52
N ALA A 24 -3.73 -7.92 -1.28
CA ALA A 24 -4.67 -7.70 -0.19
C ALA A 24 -5.90 -8.62 -0.23
N CYS A 25 -6.47 -8.86 -1.42
CA CYS A 25 -7.60 -9.78 -1.59
C CYS A 25 -7.16 -11.24 -1.44
N ASP A 26 -6.00 -11.60 -2.01
CA ASP A 26 -5.40 -12.93 -1.84
C ASP A 26 -5.05 -13.24 -0.38
N LEU A 27 -4.68 -12.22 0.40
CA LEU A 27 -4.40 -12.31 1.83
C LEU A 27 -5.70 -12.47 2.63
N ALA A 28 -6.73 -11.70 2.30
CA ALA A 28 -8.04 -11.77 2.97
C ALA A 28 -8.63 -13.18 2.93
N SER A 29 -8.50 -13.89 1.80
CA SER A 29 -8.96 -15.29 1.67
C SER A 29 -8.27 -16.31 2.59
N LYS A 30 -7.16 -15.93 3.21
CA LYS A 30 -6.32 -16.81 4.06
C LYS A 30 -6.34 -16.40 5.53
N LEU A 31 -6.97 -15.29 5.86
CA LEU A 31 -7.04 -14.75 7.21
C LEU A 31 -8.50 -14.73 7.71
N PRO A 32 -8.72 -14.71 9.03
CA PRO A 32 -10.05 -14.47 9.59
C PRO A 32 -10.62 -13.13 9.09
N GLU A 33 -11.94 -13.06 8.87
CA GLU A 33 -12.63 -11.83 8.44
C GLU A 33 -12.51 -10.69 9.47
N THR A 34 -12.12 -10.99 10.71
CA THR A 34 -11.84 -10.01 11.76
C THR A 34 -10.56 -9.21 11.53
N VAL A 35 -9.68 -9.66 10.62
CA VAL A 35 -8.46 -8.93 10.26
C VAL A 35 -8.79 -7.82 9.27
N ARG A 36 -8.47 -6.57 9.63
CA ARG A 36 -8.51 -5.42 8.72
C ARG A 36 -7.28 -5.42 7.81
N ILE A 37 -7.50 -5.26 6.51
CA ILE A 37 -6.44 -5.19 5.51
C ILE A 37 -6.61 -3.90 4.71
N ASP A 38 -5.65 -2.98 4.85
CA ASP A 38 -5.64 -1.74 4.09
C ASP A 38 -4.54 -1.79 3.03
N GLY A 39 -4.91 -1.50 1.79
CA GLY A 39 -4.00 -1.42 0.64
C GLY A 39 -3.87 0.01 0.14
N PHE A 40 -2.65 0.43 -0.16
CA PHE A 40 -2.34 1.75 -0.71
C PHE A 40 -1.69 1.59 -2.07
N ASP A 41 -2.11 2.41 -3.04
CA ASP A 41 -1.53 2.46 -4.38
C ASP A 41 -1.62 3.90 -4.91
N ILE A 42 -0.72 4.31 -5.80
CA ILE A 42 -0.77 5.66 -6.41
C ILE A 42 -2.00 5.85 -7.31
N SER A 43 -2.70 4.76 -7.70
CA SER A 43 -3.92 4.82 -8.49
C SER A 43 -4.91 3.70 -8.15
N ASP A 44 -6.19 3.91 -8.43
CA ASP A 44 -7.25 2.89 -8.33
C ASP A 44 -7.41 2.04 -9.60
N ALA A 45 -6.57 2.26 -10.61
CA ALA A 45 -6.67 1.63 -11.93
C ALA A 45 -6.62 0.10 -11.89
N GLN A 46 -6.01 -0.47 -10.86
CA GLN A 46 -5.91 -1.93 -10.66
C GLN A 46 -6.86 -2.46 -9.59
N TYR A 47 -7.72 -1.63 -8.99
CA TYR A 47 -8.62 -2.07 -7.94
C TYR A 47 -9.73 -2.97 -8.48
N PRO A 48 -10.25 -3.92 -7.66
CA PRO A 48 -11.39 -4.70 -8.05
C PRO A 48 -12.61 -3.78 -8.01
N ALA A 49 -13.57 -4.04 -8.89
CA ALA A 49 -14.87 -3.38 -8.77
C ALA A 49 -15.45 -3.62 -7.36
N PRO A 50 -16.13 -2.63 -6.74
CA PRO A 50 -16.52 -2.67 -5.33
C PRO A 50 -17.22 -3.97 -4.88
N GLY A 51 -18.09 -4.55 -5.71
CA GLY A 51 -18.79 -5.80 -5.41
C GLY A 51 -17.92 -7.05 -5.35
N PHE A 52 -16.67 -6.98 -5.82
CA PHE A 52 -15.71 -8.09 -5.82
C PHE A 52 -14.65 -7.96 -4.71
N ARG A 53 -14.74 -6.93 -3.86
CA ARG A 53 -13.80 -6.74 -2.76
C ARG A 53 -14.26 -7.52 -1.52
N PRO A 54 -13.36 -8.25 -0.84
CA PRO A 54 -13.64 -8.76 0.49
C PRO A 54 -14.04 -7.62 1.45
N LYS A 55 -14.96 -7.89 2.38
CA LYS A 55 -15.51 -6.86 3.27
C LYS A 55 -14.49 -6.24 4.21
N ASN A 56 -13.43 -6.99 4.53
CA ASN A 56 -12.34 -6.59 5.42
C ASN A 56 -11.14 -6.00 4.67
N VAL A 57 -11.28 -5.73 3.36
CA VAL A 57 -10.25 -5.09 2.54
C VAL A 57 -10.67 -3.68 2.17
N HIS A 58 -9.84 -2.70 2.52
CA HIS A 58 -10.01 -1.29 2.18
C HIS A 58 -8.84 -0.83 1.31
N LEU A 59 -9.13 -0.11 0.23
CA LEU A 59 -8.11 0.32 -0.74
C LEU A 59 -8.14 1.84 -0.87
N TYR A 60 -6.97 2.46 -0.82
CA TYR A 60 -6.79 3.90 -0.76
C TYR A 60 -5.77 4.37 -1.81
N VAL A 61 -6.15 5.39 -2.57
CA VAL A 61 -5.23 6.05 -3.49
C VAL A 61 -4.30 6.96 -2.69
N HIS A 62 -3.00 6.64 -2.66
CA HIS A 62 -1.96 7.38 -1.94
C HIS A 62 -0.59 7.14 -2.58
N ASP A 63 0.18 8.21 -2.78
CA ASP A 63 1.59 8.08 -3.14
C ASP A 63 2.41 7.75 -1.88
N GLY A 64 3.00 6.56 -1.81
CA GLY A 64 3.78 6.14 -0.65
C GLY A 64 5.05 6.97 -0.38
N PHE A 65 5.48 7.82 -1.33
CA PHE A 65 6.55 8.79 -1.09
C PHE A 65 6.07 10.08 -0.41
N GLU A 66 4.77 10.29 -0.29
CA GLU A 66 4.14 11.41 0.42
C GLU A 66 3.83 11.05 1.88
N GLU A 67 3.60 12.07 2.71
CA GLU A 67 3.18 11.88 4.10
C GLU A 67 1.79 11.23 4.18
N TYR A 68 1.66 10.20 5.03
CA TYR A 68 0.39 9.51 5.21
C TYR A 68 -0.57 10.35 6.07
N PRO A 69 -1.88 10.33 5.73
CA PRO A 69 -2.91 10.94 6.57
C PRO A 69 -2.87 10.43 8.02
N ALA A 70 -3.19 11.32 8.97
CA ALA A 70 -3.04 11.08 10.41
C ALA A 70 -3.83 9.85 10.90
N GLU A 71 -4.96 9.54 10.26
CA GLU A 71 -5.80 8.39 10.56
C GLU A 71 -5.14 7.03 10.31
N PHE A 72 -4.03 6.98 9.57
CA PHE A 72 -3.29 5.75 9.28
C PHE A 72 -2.03 5.60 10.14
N LEU A 73 -1.61 6.66 10.83
CA LEU A 73 -0.41 6.64 11.65
C LEU A 73 -0.62 5.76 12.89
N GLY A 74 0.35 4.89 13.15
CA GLY A 74 0.35 4.00 14.31
C GLY A 74 -0.85 3.03 14.37
N GLN A 75 -1.44 2.66 13.23
CA GLN A 75 -2.63 1.80 13.18
C GLN A 75 -2.34 0.33 12.91
N TYR A 76 -1.17 0.01 12.36
CA TYR A 76 -0.93 -1.33 11.81
C TYR A 76 0.02 -2.15 12.67
N ASP A 77 -0.37 -3.38 12.96
CA ASP A 77 0.52 -4.35 13.62
C ASP A 77 1.59 -4.86 12.63
N ILE A 78 1.27 -4.86 11.33
CA ILE A 78 2.15 -5.27 10.24
C ILE A 78 2.03 -4.28 9.08
N VAL A 79 3.16 -3.79 8.59
CA VAL A 79 3.26 -3.05 7.33
C VAL A 79 4.09 -3.87 6.36
N ASN A 80 3.54 -4.14 5.18
CA ASN A 80 4.19 -4.96 4.16
C ASN A 80 4.38 -4.16 2.87
N ALA A 81 5.62 -3.98 2.47
CA ALA A 81 6.02 -3.31 1.24
C ALA A 81 6.64 -4.35 0.28
N ARG A 82 5.94 -4.70 -0.81
CA ARG A 82 6.41 -5.67 -1.81
C ARG A 82 6.75 -5.00 -3.14
N PHE A 83 7.77 -5.52 -3.83
CA PHE A 83 8.24 -5.07 -5.15
C PHE A 83 8.79 -3.63 -5.21
N TRP A 84 9.00 -2.99 -4.06
CA TRP A 84 9.52 -1.63 -3.98
C TRP A 84 10.97 -1.47 -4.46
N LEU A 85 11.79 -2.53 -4.38
CA LEU A 85 13.19 -2.50 -4.84
C LEU A 85 13.33 -2.17 -6.34
N CYS A 86 12.28 -2.35 -7.14
CA CYS A 86 12.31 -2.05 -8.57
C CYS A 86 11.99 -0.58 -8.88
N ILE A 87 11.53 0.21 -7.91
CA ILE A 87 11.03 1.58 -8.11
C ILE A 87 11.70 2.61 -7.20
N ILE A 88 12.43 2.18 -6.17
CA ILE A 88 13.15 3.06 -5.25
C ILE A 88 14.55 3.34 -5.78
N ASN A 89 14.94 4.61 -5.76
CA ASN A 89 16.35 5.00 -5.85
C ASN A 89 16.98 5.09 -4.45
N ASP A 90 18.29 4.86 -4.35
CA ASP A 90 19.06 4.95 -3.09
C ASP A 90 18.70 6.14 -2.18
N PRO A 91 18.61 7.40 -2.66
CA PRO A 91 18.27 8.53 -1.79
C PRO A 91 16.86 8.47 -1.20
N ASP A 92 15.93 7.77 -1.86
CA ASP A 92 14.52 7.70 -1.48
C ASP A 92 14.22 6.51 -0.55
N ALA A 93 15.13 5.54 -0.45
CA ALA A 93 14.93 4.30 0.30
C ALA A 93 14.71 4.56 1.81
N LYS A 94 15.58 5.36 2.42
CA LYS A 94 15.49 5.68 3.86
C LYS A 94 14.27 6.55 4.18
N PRO A 95 13.99 7.65 3.45
CA PRO A 95 12.77 8.44 3.66
C PRO A 95 11.49 7.62 3.53
N LEU A 96 11.39 6.75 2.53
CA LEU A 96 10.24 5.87 2.37
C LEU A 96 10.09 4.93 3.57
N LEU A 97 11.18 4.28 4.00
CA LEU A 97 11.13 3.37 5.13
C LEU A 97 10.66 4.09 6.40
N GLN A 98 11.09 5.32 6.64
CA GLN A 98 10.61 6.13 7.77
C GLN A 98 9.10 6.38 7.70
N LYS A 99 8.57 6.73 6.51
CA LYS A 99 7.13 6.91 6.31
C LYS A 99 6.34 5.64 6.61
N LEU A 100 6.81 4.50 6.09
CA LEU A 100 6.19 3.20 6.35
C LEU A 100 6.26 2.80 7.83
N LEU A 101 7.33 3.16 8.54
CA LEU A 101 7.45 2.91 9.98
C LEU A 101 6.47 3.74 10.81
N PHE A 102 6.09 4.95 10.38
CA PHE A 102 5.06 5.74 11.08
C PHE A 102 3.67 5.11 11.03
N LEU A 103 3.42 4.20 10.09
CA LEU A 103 2.17 3.43 10.03
C LEU A 103 2.13 2.34 11.12
N VAL A 104 3.28 1.84 11.55
CA VAL A 104 3.36 0.74 12.52
C VAL A 104 2.95 1.22 13.90
N LYS A 105 2.08 0.46 14.57
CA LYS A 105 1.74 0.65 15.98
C LYS A 105 3.02 0.65 16.83
N TYR A 106 3.29 1.75 17.51
CA TYR A 106 4.31 1.79 18.56
C TYR A 106 3.68 1.36 19.87
N THR A 107 4.05 0.17 20.35
CA THR A 107 3.83 -0.20 21.74
C THR A 107 4.96 0.42 22.57
N SER A 108 4.68 1.46 23.36
CA SER A 108 5.56 1.79 24.48
C SER A 108 5.54 0.62 25.45
N SER A 109 6.56 -0.23 25.37
CA SER A 109 6.90 -1.14 26.45
C SER A 109 7.02 -0.29 27.71
N HIS A 110 6.11 -0.49 28.65
CA HIS A 110 6.20 0.12 29.97
C HIS A 110 7.50 -0.39 30.60
N ILE A 111 8.46 0.52 30.78
CA ILE A 111 9.65 0.32 31.62
C ILE A 111 9.31 0.93 32.98
#